data_AF-A0A086Z1G8-F1
#
_entry.id   AF-A0A086Z1G8-F1
#
_cell.length_a   1.000
_cell.length_b   1.000
_cell.length_c   1.000
_cell.angle_alpha   90.00
_cell.angle_beta   90.00
_cell.angle_gamma   90.00
#
_symmetry.space_group_name_H-M   'P 1'
#
loop_
_entity.id
_entity.type
_entity.pdbx_description
1 polymer ?
#
loop_
_entity_poly.entity_id
_entity_poly.type
_entity_poly.pdbx_seq_one_letter_code
_entity_poly.pdbx_strand_id
1 'polypeptide(L)'
;MSKDNVTMHFNEDFFKSIMRSAGAEEMCRQKAQKALDAAKASAPVGDPSNPVYKKPGRHPGQYKEGLHIEKVAHASRDTYMVVGSDPKTLLVESKTGNLARALKKAK
;
A
#
# COMPACT_ATOMS: atom_id res chain seq x y z
N MET A 1 -12.49 -39.26 36.35
CA MET A 1 -12.17 -37.83 36.17
C MET A 1 -12.67 -37.42 34.80
N SER A 2 -13.89 -36.88 34.69
CA SER A 2 -14.35 -36.28 33.43
C SER A 2 -13.52 -35.03 33.16
N LYS A 3 -13.02 -34.87 31.94
CA LYS A 3 -12.38 -33.63 31.50
C LYS A 3 -13.51 -32.61 31.33
N ASP A 4 -13.59 -31.63 32.22
CA ASP A 4 -14.49 -30.50 32.02
C ASP A 4 -14.02 -29.74 30.79
N ASN A 5 -14.77 -29.85 29.70
CA ASN A 5 -14.53 -29.07 28.48
C ASN A 5 -14.95 -27.63 28.76
N VAL A 6 -13.99 -26.79 29.13
CA VAL A 6 -14.19 -25.34 29.20
C VAL A 6 -14.21 -24.80 27.77
N THR A 7 -15.36 -24.30 27.31
CA THR A 7 -15.50 -23.61 26.03
C THR A 7 -15.46 -22.10 26.23
N MET A 8 -14.49 -21.42 25.59
CA MET A 8 -14.40 -19.97 25.55
C MET A 8 -14.99 -19.42 24.25
N HIS A 9 -15.84 -18.40 24.37
CA HIS A 9 -16.41 -17.67 23.24
C HIS A 9 -15.86 -16.24 23.21
N PHE A 10 -15.20 -15.87 22.13
CA PHE A 10 -14.70 -14.52 21.93
C PHE A 10 -15.77 -13.64 21.27
N ASN A 11 -15.88 -12.39 21.72
CA ASN A 11 -16.68 -11.38 21.03
C ASN A 11 -15.88 -10.87 19.82
N GLU A 12 -16.09 -11.49 18.66
CA GLU A 12 -15.40 -11.11 17.43
C GLU A 12 -15.65 -9.65 17.03
N ASP A 13 -16.85 -9.12 17.30
CA ASP A 13 -17.22 -7.76 16.92
C ASP A 13 -16.46 -6.71 17.73
N PHE A 14 -16.18 -7.01 19.01
CA PHE A 14 -15.28 -6.18 19.82
C PHE A 14 -13.85 -6.14 19.25
N PHE A 15 -13.31 -7.26 18.78
CA PHE A 15 -11.99 -7.26 18.13
C PHE A 15 -12.01 -6.51 16.79
N LYS A 16 -13.07 -6.67 16.00
CA LYS A 16 -13.27 -5.92 14.75
C LYS A 16 -13.34 -4.42 14.99
N SER A 17 -13.93 -3.96 16.11
CA SER A 17 -13.99 -2.54 16.45
C SER A 17 -12.63 -2.00 16.87
N ILE A 18 -11.84 -2.76 17.64
CA ILE A 18 -10.46 -2.37 18.01
C ILE A 18 -9.59 -2.22 16.75
N MET A 19 -9.68 -3.17 15.83
CA MET A 19 -8.91 -3.18 14.58
C MET A 19 -9.26 -2.02 13.63
N ARG A 20 -10.39 -1.33 13.88
CA ARG A 20 -10.84 -0.13 13.15
C ARG A 20 -10.90 1.11 14.05
N SER A 21 -10.23 1.06 15.20
CA SER A 21 -10.13 2.22 16.08
C SER A 21 -9.34 3.33 15.38
N ALA A 22 -9.72 4.59 15.64
CA ALA A 22 -9.07 5.75 15.04
C ALA A 22 -7.55 5.77 15.26
N GLY A 23 -7.08 5.32 16.44
CA GLY A 23 -5.66 5.21 16.75
C GLY A 23 -4.94 4.17 15.87
N ALA A 24 -5.54 2.99 15.68
CA ALA A 24 -4.98 1.96 14.80
C ALA A 24 -4.97 2.43 13.33
N GLU A 25 -6.04 3.08 12.88
CA GLU A 25 -6.14 3.60 11.52
C GLU A 25 -5.06 4.66 11.24
N GLU A 26 -4.89 5.62 12.15
CA GLU A 26 -3.91 6.69 11.99
C GLU A 26 -2.47 6.14 11.98
N MET A 27 -2.15 5.18 12.85
CA MET A 27 -0.85 4.50 12.82
C MET A 27 -0.59 3.81 11.48
N CYS A 28 -1.57 3.08 10.94
CA CYS A 28 -1.45 2.43 9.64
C CYS A 28 -1.29 3.45 8.50
N ARG A 29 -2.08 4.53 8.52
CA ARG A 29 -2.02 5.60 7.53
C ARG A 29 -0.65 6.29 7.54
N GLN A 30 -0.09 6.59 8.71
CA GLN A 30 1.24 7.21 8.83
C GLN A 30 2.34 6.32 8.27
N LYS A 31 2.28 5.01 8.54
CA LYS A 31 3.24 4.05 7.97
C LYS A 31 3.09 3.94 6.45
N ALA A 32 1.86 3.94 5.93
CA ALA A 32 1.61 3.98 4.49
C ALA A 32 2.13 5.28 3.86
N GLN A 33 1.99 6.43 4.54
CA GLN A 33 2.54 7.71 4.07
C GLN A 33 4.07 7.66 3.96
N LYS A 34 4.76 7.14 4.98
CA LYS A 34 6.22 6.94 4.92
C LYS A 34 6.63 6.05 3.74
N ALA A 35 5.87 4.99 3.48
CA ALA A 35 6.12 4.12 2.33
C ALA A 35 5.87 4.83 1.00
N LEU A 36 4.81 5.63 0.89
CA LEU A 36 4.48 6.42 -0.29
C LEU A 36 5.59 7.45 -0.59
N ASP A 37 6.04 8.19 0.44
CA ASP A 37 7.08 9.19 0.30
C ASP A 37 8.40 8.55 -0.17
N ALA A 38 8.78 7.42 0.44
CA ALA A 38 9.93 6.64 0.01
C ALA A 38 9.78 6.16 -1.43
N ALA A 39 8.61 5.65 -1.82
CA ALA A 39 8.34 5.18 -3.17
C ALA A 39 8.42 6.30 -4.20
N LYS A 40 7.87 7.49 -3.90
CA LYS A 40 7.94 8.67 -4.77
C LYS A 40 9.36 9.24 -4.88
N ALA A 41 10.15 9.15 -3.81
CA ALA A 41 11.53 9.60 -3.80
C ALA A 41 12.42 8.72 -4.69
N SER A 42 12.22 7.40 -4.68
CA SER A 42 13.00 6.45 -5.48
C SER A 42 12.36 6.03 -6.80
N ALA A 43 11.19 6.59 -7.14
CA ALA A 43 10.48 6.26 -8.37
C ALA A 43 11.33 6.57 -9.60
N PRO A 44 11.53 5.60 -10.52
CA PRO A 44 12.23 5.86 -11.76
C PRO A 44 11.42 6.85 -12.61
N VAL A 45 12.11 7.85 -13.14
CA VAL A 45 11.56 8.77 -14.13
C VAL A 45 12.15 8.36 -15.47
N GLY A 46 11.30 8.18 -16.48
CA GLY A 46 11.77 7.81 -17.82
C GLY A 46 12.67 8.89 -18.43
N ASP A 47 13.36 8.53 -19.51
CA ASP A 47 14.09 9.50 -20.32
C ASP A 47 13.09 10.37 -21.12
N PRO A 48 13.09 11.71 -20.97
CA PRO A 48 12.25 12.62 -21.75
C PRO A 48 12.46 12.54 -23.26
N SER A 49 13.64 12.11 -23.72
CA SER A 49 13.95 11.95 -25.14
C SER A 49 13.32 10.70 -25.77
N ASN A 50 12.87 9.74 -24.95
CA ASN A 50 12.31 8.48 -25.42
C ASN A 50 11.03 8.72 -26.26
N PRO A 51 10.95 8.24 -27.52
CA PRO A 51 9.80 8.46 -28.40
C PRO A 51 8.46 8.00 -27.83
N VAL A 52 8.46 7.05 -26.88
CA VAL A 52 7.25 6.58 -26.18
C VAL A 52 6.51 7.73 -25.48
N TYR A 53 7.22 8.75 -25.00
CA TYR A 53 6.66 9.91 -24.31
C TYR A 53 6.30 11.07 -25.24
N LYS A 54 6.52 10.95 -26.57
CA LYS A 54 6.07 11.96 -27.55
C LYS A 54 4.57 11.83 -27.90
N LYS A 55 3.91 10.76 -27.46
CA LYS A 55 2.47 10.56 -27.67
C LYS A 55 1.68 11.46 -26.71
N PRO A 56 0.54 12.05 -27.14
CA PRO A 56 -0.33 12.85 -26.28
C PRO A 56 -0.70 12.10 -25.00
N GLY A 57 -0.67 12.81 -23.86
CA GLY A 57 -1.02 12.23 -22.57
C GLY A 57 -0.01 11.22 -22.02
N ARG A 58 1.24 11.21 -22.51
CA ARG A 58 2.35 10.45 -21.91
C ARG A 58 3.49 11.38 -21.53
N HIS A 59 4.07 11.18 -20.36
CA HIS A 59 5.28 11.87 -19.92
C HIS A 59 6.12 10.97 -19.00
N PRO A 60 7.41 11.27 -18.79
CA PRO A 60 8.30 10.36 -18.09
C PRO A 60 7.99 10.11 -16.61
N GLY A 61 7.27 11.03 -15.96
CA GLY A 61 6.92 10.99 -14.54
C GLY A 61 5.63 10.26 -14.17
N GLN A 62 4.87 9.73 -15.14
CA GLN A 62 3.52 9.19 -14.91
C GLN A 62 3.44 8.12 -13.83
N TYR A 63 4.42 7.21 -13.79
CA TYR A 63 4.51 6.20 -12.74
C TYR A 63 4.57 6.83 -11.34
N LYS A 64 5.46 7.82 -11.14
CA LYS A 64 5.64 8.51 -9.85
C LYS A 64 4.38 9.27 -9.44
N GLU A 65 3.75 9.95 -10.38
CA GLU A 65 2.54 10.74 -10.16
C GLU A 65 1.33 9.86 -9.84
N GLY A 66 1.24 8.68 -10.45
CA GLY A 66 0.19 7.69 -10.19
C GLY A 66 0.31 6.96 -8.85
N LEU A 67 1.38 7.16 -8.08
CA LEU A 67 1.53 6.56 -6.75
C LEU A 67 0.66 7.27 -5.72
N HIS A 68 -0.17 6.50 -5.01
CA HIS A 68 -1.06 6.99 -3.96
C HIS A 68 -1.38 5.90 -2.93
N ILE A 69 -2.10 6.28 -1.87
CA ILE A 69 -2.57 5.36 -0.83
C ILE A 69 -4.05 5.06 -1.06
N GLU A 70 -4.41 3.79 -0.97
CA GLU A 70 -5.79 3.31 -0.94
C GLU A 70 -6.09 2.64 0.41
N LYS A 71 -7.23 2.97 0.99
CA LYS A 71 -7.80 2.23 2.13
C LYS A 71 -8.61 1.06 1.57
N VAL A 72 -8.16 -0.15 1.85
CA VAL A 72 -8.82 -1.40 1.44
C VAL A 72 -9.46 -2.04 2.65
N ALA A 73 -10.78 -2.15 2.64
CA ALA A 73 -11.54 -2.82 3.69
C ALA A 73 -11.47 -4.34 3.51
N HIS A 74 -11.22 -5.06 4.61
CA HIS A 74 -11.30 -6.52 4.67
C HIS A 74 -12.29 -6.94 5.76
N ALA A 75 -12.55 -8.24 5.88
CA ALA A 75 -13.50 -8.78 6.86
C ALA A 75 -13.19 -8.35 8.31
N SER A 76 -11.93 -8.48 8.74
CA SER A 76 -11.54 -8.26 10.14
C SER A 76 -10.77 -6.97 10.41
N ARG A 77 -10.28 -6.28 9.37
CA ARG A 77 -9.44 -5.09 9.48
C ARG A 77 -9.47 -4.28 8.19
N ASP A 78 -8.99 -3.06 8.25
CA ASP A 78 -8.71 -2.27 7.06
C ASP A 78 -7.19 -2.19 6.85
N THR A 79 -6.75 -2.06 5.61
CA THR A 79 -5.33 -1.90 5.26
C THR A 79 -5.15 -0.65 4.43
N TYR A 80 -4.04 0.06 4.65
CA TYR A 80 -3.62 1.19 3.82
C TYR A 80 -2.52 0.71 2.88
N MET A 81 -2.86 0.60 1.59
CA MET A 81 -1.97 0.09 0.54
C MET A 81 -1.39 1.23 -0.27
N VAL A 82 -0.10 1.16 -0.59
CA VAL A 82 0.51 2.05 -1.59
C VAL A 82 0.39 1.38 -2.96
N VAL A 83 -0.31 2.02 -3.88
CA VAL A 83 -0.63 1.49 -5.21
C VAL A 83 -0.18 2.45 -6.30
N GLY A 84 -0.03 1.94 -7.52
CA GLY A 84 0.25 2.75 -8.72
C GLY A 84 -0.85 2.59 -9.75
N SER A 85 -1.36 3.71 -10.28
CA SER A 85 -2.41 3.74 -11.31
C SER A 85 -1.89 3.78 -12.75
N ASP A 86 -0.59 3.97 -12.96
CA ASP A 86 -0.01 3.97 -14.30
C ASP A 86 -0.14 2.57 -14.95
N PRO A 87 -0.58 2.45 -16.21
CA PRO A 87 -0.72 1.14 -16.88
C PRO A 87 0.57 0.30 -16.92
N LYS A 88 1.74 0.94 -16.79
CA LYS A 88 3.05 0.30 -16.77
C LYS A 88 3.54 0.02 -15.35
N THR A 89 2.75 0.28 -14.30
CA THR A 89 3.13 0.02 -12.90
C THR A 89 3.68 -1.39 -12.74
N LEU A 90 2.97 -2.41 -13.26
CA LEU A 90 3.42 -3.80 -13.17
C LEU A 90 4.79 -4.04 -13.84
N LEU A 91 5.05 -3.39 -14.97
CA LEU A 91 6.32 -3.48 -15.68
C LEU A 91 7.45 -2.76 -14.94
N VAL A 92 7.17 -1.61 -14.33
CA VAL A 92 8.15 -0.86 -13.53
C VAL A 92 8.51 -1.65 -12.27
N GLU A 93 7.50 -2.19 -11.57
CA GLU A 93 7.72 -2.98 -10.37
C GLU A 93 8.48 -4.28 -10.62
N SER A 94 8.19 -5.00 -11.71
CA SER A 94 8.92 -6.24 -12.02
C SER A 94 10.42 -6.00 -12.28
N LYS A 95 10.80 -4.82 -12.78
CA LYS A 95 12.19 -4.47 -13.07
C LYS A 95 12.91 -3.85 -11.88
N THR A 96 12.22 -3.07 -11.07
CA THR A 96 12.85 -2.21 -10.05
C THR A 96 12.56 -2.67 -8.62
N GLY A 97 11.39 -3.27 -8.39
CA GLY A 97 10.84 -3.55 -7.07
C GLY A 97 10.70 -2.30 -6.22
N ASN A 98 10.37 -1.15 -6.81
CA ASN A 98 10.36 0.14 -6.13
C ASN A 98 9.43 0.13 -4.90
N LEU A 99 8.18 -0.33 -5.06
CA LEU A 99 7.21 -0.39 -3.96
C LEU A 99 7.64 -1.37 -2.86
N ALA A 100 8.17 -2.53 -3.23
CA ALA A 100 8.66 -3.52 -2.28
C ALA A 100 9.84 -2.98 -1.43
N ARG A 101 10.78 -2.27 -2.08
CA ARG A 101 11.91 -1.62 -1.40
C ARG A 101 11.45 -0.45 -0.53
N ALA A 102 10.50 0.34 -0.99
CA ALA A 102 9.92 1.45 -0.23
C ALA A 102 9.21 0.95 1.04
N LEU A 103 8.42 -0.13 0.93
CA LEU A 103 7.78 -0.77 2.07
C LEU A 103 8.81 -1.25 3.10
N LYS A 104 9.94 -1.84 2.65
CA LYS A 104 11.01 -2.28 3.56
C LYS A 104 11.64 -1.12 4.33
N LYS A 105 11.75 0.08 3.72
CA LYS A 105 12.28 1.28 4.38
C LYS A 105 11.30 1.90 5.38
N ALA A 106 10.01 1.67 5.21
CA ALA A 106 8.98 2.24 6.08
C ALA A 106 8.68 1.40 7.34
N LYS A 107 9.13 0.14 7.37
CA LYS A 107 9.05 -0.76 8.54
C LYS A 107 9.84 -0.15 9.70
#